data_AF-A0A2V8FZ28-F1
#
_entry.id   AF-A0A2V8FZ28-F1
#
_cell.length_a   1.000
_cell.length_b   1.000
_cell.length_c   1.000
_cell.angle_alpha   90.00
_cell.angle_beta   90.00
_cell.angle_gamma   90.00
#
_symmetry.space_group_name_H-M   'P 1'
#
loop_
_entity.id
_entity.type
_entity.pdbx_description
1 polymer ?
#
loop_
_entity_poly.entity_id
_entity_poly.type
_entity_poly.pdbx_seq_one_letter_code
_entity_poly.pdbx_strand_id
1 'polypeptide(L)'
;MTRAIGLTSVILLSAAAAIAQPPATTTTQPAGQKVGLATSLQRGYGGIKNNLTAAADKLSDADYEFKPSSMAEVRGYGKLFAHVAQAQYGQCAAVKGVPNPSQGKQLEQELKTKADIVKALADSFAFCDDAFSTTTDENAVQFVRQGNNEMTRAAALYGLIVHGNEMYGTASVYLRAKGVVPPSTEGRGRGRGGL
;
A
#
# COMPACT_ATOMS: atom_id res chain seq x y z
N MET A 1 -48.95 -15.02 -80.56
CA MET A 1 -49.67 -13.77 -80.22
C MET A 1 -49.50 -13.52 -78.74
N THR A 2 -49.04 -12.32 -78.43
CA THR A 2 -48.45 -11.79 -77.19
C THR A 2 -49.42 -11.70 -76.02
N ARG A 3 -48.97 -11.96 -74.78
CA ARG A 3 -49.43 -11.24 -73.57
C ARG A 3 -48.30 -11.11 -72.55
N ALA A 4 -47.88 -9.87 -72.30
CA ALA A 4 -46.89 -9.46 -71.30
C ALA A 4 -47.61 -9.05 -70.00
N ILE A 5 -47.07 -9.43 -68.85
CA ILE A 5 -47.51 -9.00 -67.51
C ILE A 5 -46.45 -8.04 -66.98
N GLY A 6 -46.82 -6.78 -66.78
CA GLY A 6 -45.95 -5.74 -66.24
C GLY A 6 -45.98 -5.72 -64.71
N LEU A 7 -44.80 -5.67 -64.09
CA LEU A 7 -44.61 -5.48 -62.65
C LEU A 7 -44.14 -4.05 -62.41
N THR A 8 -44.96 -3.21 -61.77
CA THR A 8 -44.58 -1.85 -61.37
C THR A 8 -43.84 -1.86 -60.03
N SER A 9 -42.54 -1.57 -60.06
CA SER A 9 -41.71 -1.33 -58.87
C SER A 9 -41.78 0.14 -58.45
N VAL A 10 -42.14 0.39 -57.19
CA VAL A 10 -42.11 1.71 -56.56
C VAL A 10 -40.71 1.92 -55.96
N ILE A 11 -39.99 2.93 -56.43
CA ILE A 11 -38.68 3.33 -55.89
C ILE A 11 -38.91 4.50 -54.92
N LEU A 12 -38.66 4.26 -53.63
CA LEU A 12 -38.61 5.31 -52.59
C LEU A 12 -37.21 5.91 -52.56
N LEU A 13 -37.10 7.20 -52.89
CA LEU A 13 -35.86 7.96 -52.88
C LEU A 13 -35.69 8.65 -51.51
N SER A 14 -34.78 8.16 -50.67
CA SER A 14 -34.44 8.81 -49.39
C SER A 14 -33.25 9.75 -49.58
N ALA A 15 -33.46 11.05 -49.41
CA ALA A 15 -32.39 12.06 -49.44
C ALA A 15 -31.64 12.07 -48.09
N ALA A 16 -30.35 11.73 -48.08
CA ALA A 16 -29.49 11.84 -46.91
C ALA A 16 -28.89 13.26 -46.84
N ALA A 17 -29.28 14.03 -45.82
CA ALA A 17 -28.64 15.30 -45.51
C ALA A 17 -27.29 15.03 -44.80
N ALA A 18 -26.19 15.44 -45.43
CA ALA A 18 -24.85 15.37 -44.84
C ALA A 18 -24.69 16.46 -43.77
N ILE A 19 -24.70 16.06 -42.49
CA ILE A 19 -24.38 16.94 -41.37
C ILE A 19 -22.86 16.92 -41.21
N ALA A 20 -22.21 18.07 -41.43
CA ALA A 20 -20.76 18.20 -41.23
C ALA A 20 -20.41 18.02 -39.75
N GLN A 21 -19.69 16.95 -39.42
CA GLN A 21 -19.16 16.75 -38.07
C GLN A 21 -17.95 17.67 -37.87
N PRO A 22 -17.89 18.47 -36.77
CA PRO A 22 -16.70 19.25 -36.45
C PRO A 22 -15.50 18.31 -36.21
N PRO A 23 -14.27 18.74 -36.52
CA PRO A 23 -13.09 17.90 -36.39
C PRO A 23 -12.94 17.44 -34.93
N ALA A 24 -12.79 16.13 -34.75
CA ALA A 24 -12.53 15.55 -33.45
C ALA A 24 -11.21 16.11 -32.91
N THR A 25 -11.28 16.90 -31.84
CA THR A 25 -10.11 17.27 -31.06
C THR A 25 -9.59 16.03 -30.35
N THR A 26 -8.55 15.41 -30.90
CA THR A 26 -7.77 14.38 -30.22
C THR A 26 -7.07 15.03 -29.03
N THR A 27 -7.65 14.91 -27.83
CA THR A 27 -6.93 15.17 -26.59
C THR A 27 -5.86 14.09 -26.44
N THR A 28 -4.62 14.43 -26.74
CA THR A 28 -3.46 13.57 -26.47
C THR A 28 -3.37 13.38 -24.96
N GLN A 29 -3.86 12.24 -24.45
CA GLN A 29 -3.70 11.88 -23.05
C GLN A 29 -2.18 11.75 -22.79
N PRO A 30 -1.61 12.40 -21.76
CA PRO A 30 -0.19 12.29 -21.49
C PRO A 30 0.18 10.82 -21.33
N ALA A 31 1.20 10.36 -22.05
CA ALA A 31 1.72 9.00 -21.86
C ALA A 31 2.15 8.83 -20.39
N GLY A 32 1.75 7.72 -19.76
CA GLY A 32 2.10 7.43 -18.37
C GLY A 32 3.61 7.40 -18.15
N GLN A 33 4.07 7.86 -16.98
CA GLN A 33 5.49 7.83 -16.63
C GLN A 33 5.97 6.39 -16.38
N LYS A 34 7.13 6.02 -16.94
CA LYS A 34 7.84 4.79 -16.54
C LYS A 34 8.42 4.98 -15.14
N VAL A 35 8.07 4.09 -14.21
CA VAL A 35 8.54 4.15 -12.81
C VAL A 35 9.50 2.98 -12.59
N GLY A 36 10.74 3.30 -12.18
CA GLY A 36 11.78 2.32 -11.87
C GLY A 36 11.45 1.49 -10.62
N LEU A 37 12.25 0.43 -10.41
CA LEU A 37 12.11 -0.47 -9.26
C LEU A 37 12.37 0.27 -7.95
N ALA A 38 13.45 1.05 -7.89
CA ALA A 38 13.79 1.85 -6.72
C ALA A 38 12.68 2.83 -6.35
N THR A 39 12.19 3.60 -7.32
CA THR A 39 11.08 4.54 -7.09
C THR A 39 9.81 3.82 -6.64
N SER A 40 9.54 2.62 -7.18
CA SER A 40 8.37 1.81 -6.76
C SER A 40 8.48 1.37 -5.31
N LEU A 41 9.66 0.89 -4.88
CA LEU A 41 9.94 0.52 -3.49
C LEU A 41 9.81 1.72 -2.55
N GLN A 42 10.40 2.87 -2.91
CA GLN A 42 10.35 4.09 -2.12
C GLN A 42 8.91 4.59 -1.93
N ARG A 43 8.09 4.57 -2.99
CA ARG A 43 6.66 4.93 -2.92
C ARG A 43 5.88 3.97 -2.03
N GLY A 44 6.11 2.65 -2.19
CA GLY A 44 5.47 1.63 -1.35
C GLY A 44 5.81 1.81 0.13
N TYR A 45 7.09 2.02 0.44
CA TYR A 45 7.59 2.30 1.78
C TYR A 45 6.97 3.58 2.37
N GLY A 46 6.96 4.68 1.62
CA GLY A 46 6.33 5.93 2.07
C GLY A 46 4.83 5.74 2.38
N GLY A 47 4.11 4.98 1.56
CA GLY A 47 2.71 4.65 1.79
C GLY A 47 2.48 3.87 3.09
N ILE A 48 3.25 2.80 3.33
CA ILE A 48 3.09 2.00 4.55
C ILE A 48 3.54 2.75 5.80
N LYS A 49 4.58 3.59 5.70
CA LYS A 49 5.07 4.42 6.82
C LYS A 49 3.96 5.36 7.29
N ASN A 50 3.37 6.10 6.35
CA ASN A 50 2.26 7.01 6.66
C ASN A 50 1.06 6.28 7.28
N ASN A 51 0.67 5.15 6.72
CA ASN A 51 -0.48 4.38 7.19
C ASN A 51 -0.26 3.80 8.60
N LEU A 52 0.89 3.19 8.86
CA LEU A 52 1.20 2.56 10.15
C LEU A 52 1.40 3.60 11.26
N THR A 53 2.15 4.68 10.98
CA THR A 53 2.33 5.77 11.95
C THR A 53 0.99 6.40 12.30
N ALA A 54 0.19 6.77 11.29
CA ALA A 54 -1.12 7.36 11.54
C ALA A 54 -2.08 6.38 12.25
N ALA A 55 -2.02 5.08 11.93
CA ALA A 55 -2.85 4.08 12.59
C ALA A 55 -2.51 3.98 14.08
N ALA A 56 -1.23 3.88 14.44
CA ALA A 56 -0.81 3.79 15.84
C ALA A 56 -1.44 4.92 16.68
N ASP A 57 -1.51 6.13 16.16
CA ASP A 57 -2.04 7.27 16.90
C ASP A 57 -3.58 7.26 17.09
N LYS A 58 -4.34 6.49 16.31
CA LYS A 58 -5.82 6.57 16.24
C LYS A 58 -6.56 6.12 17.50
N LEU A 59 -6.02 5.19 18.27
CA LEU A 59 -6.69 4.65 19.46
C LEU A 59 -6.12 5.26 20.74
N SER A 60 -6.95 5.32 21.78
CA SER A 60 -6.54 5.81 23.10
C SER A 60 -5.57 4.84 23.78
N ASP A 61 -4.84 5.29 24.80
CA ASP A 61 -3.95 4.43 25.60
C ASP A 61 -4.68 3.22 26.18
N ALA A 62 -5.94 3.40 26.62
CA ALA A 62 -6.76 2.33 27.17
C ALA A 62 -7.13 1.25 26.13
N ASP A 63 -7.09 1.59 24.84
CA ASP A 63 -7.43 0.70 23.74
C ASP A 63 -6.20 -0.02 23.16
N TYR A 64 -4.99 0.25 23.65
CA TYR A 64 -3.77 -0.41 23.12
C TYR A 64 -3.71 -1.91 23.43
N GLU A 65 -4.46 -2.38 24.42
CA GLU A 65 -4.59 -3.82 24.71
C GLU A 65 -5.80 -4.46 24.02
N PHE A 66 -6.63 -3.67 23.31
CA PHE A 66 -7.84 -4.15 22.65
C PHE A 66 -7.54 -5.29 21.67
N LYS A 67 -8.44 -6.28 21.66
CA LYS A 67 -8.47 -7.39 20.72
C LYS A 67 -9.87 -7.53 20.11
N PRO A 68 -10.00 -7.74 18.79
CA PRO A 68 -11.29 -7.96 18.13
C PRO A 68 -11.87 -9.36 18.37
N SER A 69 -11.13 -10.26 19.03
CA SER A 69 -11.51 -11.64 19.32
C SER A 69 -10.99 -12.04 20.71
N SER A 70 -11.67 -13.01 21.34
CA SER A 70 -11.30 -13.58 22.65
C SER A 70 -10.19 -14.64 22.57
N MET A 71 -9.75 -15.02 21.37
CA MET A 71 -8.64 -15.96 21.15
C MET A 71 -7.34 -15.43 21.79
N ALA A 72 -6.64 -16.29 22.52
CA ALA A 72 -5.49 -15.88 23.33
C ALA A 72 -4.31 -15.40 22.48
N GLU A 73 -4.10 -16.03 21.33
CA GLU A 73 -3.04 -15.79 20.35
C GLU A 73 -3.19 -14.46 19.59
N VAL A 74 -4.38 -13.86 19.61
CA VAL A 74 -4.61 -12.57 18.93
C VAL A 74 -3.80 -11.48 19.64
N ARG A 75 -2.97 -10.78 18.88
CA ARG A 75 -2.18 -9.64 19.38
C ARG A 75 -3.10 -8.53 19.90
N GLY A 76 -2.69 -7.85 20.97
CA GLY A 76 -3.32 -6.57 21.32
C GLY A 76 -2.97 -5.51 20.28
N TYR A 77 -3.79 -4.48 20.15
CA TYR A 77 -3.60 -3.42 19.15
C TYR A 77 -2.18 -2.83 19.14
N GLY A 78 -1.67 -2.42 20.31
CA GLY A 78 -0.32 -1.86 20.46
C GLY A 78 0.78 -2.84 20.07
N LYS A 79 0.58 -4.14 20.33
CA LYS A 79 1.57 -5.17 20.00
C LYS A 79 1.76 -5.34 18.50
N LEU A 80 0.78 -4.97 17.67
CA LEU A 80 0.95 -4.93 16.21
C LEU A 80 2.10 -3.99 15.81
N PHE A 81 2.19 -2.81 16.43
CA PHE A 81 3.21 -1.82 16.10
C PHE A 81 4.58 -2.14 16.72
N ALA A 82 4.60 -2.70 17.93
CA ALA A 82 5.83 -3.24 18.50
C ALA A 82 6.41 -4.38 17.64
N HIS A 83 5.54 -5.23 17.09
CA HIS A 83 5.92 -6.29 16.15
C HIS A 83 6.51 -5.72 14.86
N VAL A 84 5.88 -4.70 14.27
CA VAL A 84 6.42 -3.98 13.11
C VAL A 84 7.81 -3.42 13.42
N ALA A 85 7.97 -2.72 14.54
CA ALA A 85 9.25 -2.13 14.91
C ALA A 85 10.38 -3.17 14.98
N GLN A 86 10.11 -4.30 15.65
CA GLN A 86 11.09 -5.39 15.78
C GLN A 86 11.45 -6.01 14.42
N ALA A 87 10.46 -6.25 13.57
CA ALA A 87 10.69 -6.81 12.23
C ALA A 87 11.52 -5.85 11.35
N GLN A 88 11.20 -4.55 11.37
CA GLN A 88 11.90 -3.54 10.60
C GLN A 88 13.38 -3.43 10.99
N TYR A 89 13.70 -3.45 12.28
CA TYR A 89 15.09 -3.45 12.73
C TYR A 89 15.89 -4.63 12.16
N GLY A 90 15.33 -5.85 12.22
CA GLY A 90 15.98 -7.03 11.66
C GLY A 90 16.15 -6.98 10.14
N GLN A 91 15.10 -6.58 9.42
CA GLN A 91 15.11 -6.54 7.95
C GLN A 91 16.03 -5.44 7.41
N CYS A 92 15.97 -4.24 7.96
CA CYS A 92 16.81 -3.13 7.50
C CYS A 92 18.27 -3.29 7.94
N ALA A 93 18.54 -3.90 9.09
CA ALA A 93 19.92 -4.23 9.48
C ALA A 93 20.58 -5.16 8.46
N ALA A 94 19.84 -6.17 7.98
CA ALA A 94 20.29 -7.07 6.92
C ALA A 94 20.57 -6.32 5.61
N VAL A 95 19.66 -5.45 5.15
CA VAL A 95 19.85 -4.67 3.91
C VAL A 95 21.03 -3.68 4.02
N LYS A 96 21.22 -3.10 5.20
CA LYS A 96 22.29 -2.14 5.49
C LYS A 96 23.64 -2.80 5.78
N GLY A 97 23.65 -4.10 6.09
CA GLY A 97 24.86 -4.81 6.49
C GLY A 97 25.42 -4.36 7.85
N VAL A 98 24.55 -3.94 8.77
CA VAL A 98 24.92 -3.43 10.10
C VAL A 98 24.32 -4.29 11.22
N PRO A 99 24.82 -4.21 12.46
CA PRO A 99 24.21 -4.90 13.60
C PRO A 99 22.74 -4.50 13.80
N ASN A 100 21.89 -5.47 14.15
CA ASN A 100 20.49 -5.25 14.47
C ASN A 100 20.34 -4.50 15.82
N PRO A 101 19.75 -3.29 15.86
CA PRO A 101 19.57 -2.53 17.11
C PRO A 101 18.65 -3.21 18.13
N SER A 102 17.76 -4.10 17.69
CA SER A 102 16.85 -4.86 18.56
C SER A 102 17.29 -6.30 18.77
N GLN A 103 18.56 -6.64 18.51
CA GLN A 103 19.07 -7.99 18.70
C GLN A 103 18.90 -8.45 20.15
N GLY A 104 18.29 -9.63 20.33
CA GLY A 104 18.02 -10.18 21.66
C GLY A 104 16.89 -9.50 22.44
N LYS A 105 16.23 -8.50 21.85
CA LYS A 105 15.05 -7.85 22.42
C LYS A 105 13.76 -8.49 21.93
N GLN A 106 12.74 -8.35 22.75
CA GLN A 106 11.41 -8.88 22.58
C GLN A 106 10.41 -7.73 22.78
N LEU A 107 10.35 -6.82 21.80
CA LEU A 107 9.63 -5.54 21.91
C LEU A 107 8.14 -5.70 22.20
N GLU A 108 7.49 -6.74 21.68
CA GLU A 108 6.08 -7.06 22.00
C GLU A 108 5.85 -7.39 23.48
N GLN A 109 6.90 -7.86 24.17
CA GLN A 109 6.89 -8.23 25.58
C GLN A 109 7.49 -7.14 26.46
N GLU A 110 8.44 -6.35 25.97
CA GLU A 110 9.15 -5.32 26.74
C GLU A 110 8.40 -3.99 26.78
N LEU A 111 7.82 -3.55 25.66
CA LEU A 111 7.15 -2.26 25.57
C LEU A 111 5.71 -2.36 26.09
N LYS A 112 5.35 -1.48 27.04
CA LYS A 112 4.06 -1.54 27.74
C LYS A 112 3.14 -0.35 27.50
N THR A 113 3.71 0.80 27.17
CA THR A 113 2.93 2.04 27.02
C THR A 113 2.73 2.38 25.55
N LYS A 114 1.65 3.11 25.25
CA LYS A 114 1.44 3.69 23.92
C LYS A 114 2.65 4.50 23.47
N ALA A 115 3.15 5.37 24.35
CA ALA A 115 4.27 6.26 24.05
C ALA A 115 5.52 5.48 23.64
N ASP A 116 5.90 4.43 24.37
CA ASP A 116 7.09 3.63 24.06
C ASP A 116 6.92 2.88 22.73
N ILE A 117 5.73 2.34 22.47
CA ILE A 117 5.43 1.60 21.24
C ILE A 117 5.45 2.53 20.02
N VAL A 118 4.80 3.70 20.11
CA VAL A 118 4.79 4.70 19.03
C VAL A 118 6.19 5.20 18.76
N LYS A 119 6.97 5.45 19.82
CA LYS A 119 8.38 5.83 19.68
C LYS A 119 9.20 4.74 19.00
N ALA A 120 9.08 3.48 19.42
CA ALA A 120 9.81 2.38 18.79
C ALA A 120 9.44 2.19 17.31
N LEU A 121 8.15 2.36 16.97
CA LEU A 121 7.71 2.36 15.58
C LEU A 121 8.39 3.47 14.77
N ALA A 122 8.36 4.72 15.27
CA ALA A 122 9.00 5.85 14.62
C ALA A 122 10.51 5.66 14.45
N ASP A 123 11.20 5.20 15.50
CA ASP A 123 12.65 4.94 15.49
C ASP A 123 13.00 3.83 14.48
N SER A 124 12.18 2.79 14.36
CA SER A 124 12.40 1.70 13.39
C SER A 124 12.25 2.17 11.95
N PHE A 125 11.32 3.08 11.66
CA PHE A 125 11.24 3.73 10.34
C PHE A 125 12.44 4.62 10.08
N ALA A 126 12.84 5.46 11.05
CA ALA A 126 14.02 6.29 10.91
C ALA A 126 15.28 5.46 10.62
N PHE A 127 15.39 4.28 11.24
CA PHE A 127 16.47 3.34 10.97
C PHE A 127 16.42 2.71 9.57
N CYS A 128 15.24 2.56 8.98
CA CYS A 128 15.03 1.99 7.65
C CYS A 128 15.08 3.01 6.51
N ASP A 129 14.93 4.30 6.80
CA ASP A 129 14.76 5.35 5.78
C ASP A 129 15.92 5.36 4.76
N ASP A 130 17.16 5.21 5.21
CA ASP A 130 18.34 5.17 4.35
C ASP A 130 18.43 3.88 3.51
N ALA A 131 17.95 2.75 4.00
CA ALA A 131 17.90 1.50 3.24
C ALA A 131 17.05 1.65 1.97
N PHE A 132 15.95 2.42 2.04
CA PHE A 132 15.11 2.75 0.88
C PHE A 132 15.64 3.93 0.07
N SER A 133 16.09 5.01 0.71
CA SER A 133 16.51 6.22 -0.01
C SER A 133 17.80 6.04 -0.81
N THR A 134 18.67 5.12 -0.39
CA THR A 134 19.93 4.77 -1.09
C THR A 134 19.75 3.68 -2.14
N THR A 135 18.55 3.09 -2.26
CA THR A 135 18.28 2.09 -3.30
C THR A 135 18.12 2.77 -4.65
N THR A 136 18.83 2.25 -5.65
CA THR A 136 18.78 2.66 -7.06
C THR A 136 18.40 1.45 -7.91
N ASP A 137 18.01 1.67 -9.17
CA ASP A 137 17.64 0.55 -10.05
C ASP A 137 18.83 -0.39 -10.29
N GLU A 138 20.06 0.12 -10.25
CA GLU A 138 21.29 -0.63 -10.41
C GLU A 138 21.61 -1.50 -9.19
N ASN A 139 21.48 -0.95 -7.97
CA ASN A 139 21.82 -1.70 -6.76
C ASN A 139 20.67 -2.60 -6.26
N ALA A 140 19.45 -2.38 -6.75
CA ALA A 140 18.26 -3.14 -6.37
C ALA A 140 18.39 -4.65 -6.67
N VAL A 141 19.17 -5.02 -7.69
CA VAL A 141 19.40 -6.42 -8.09
C VAL A 141 20.61 -7.06 -7.40
N GLN A 142 21.39 -6.31 -6.65
CA GLN A 142 22.53 -6.85 -5.91
C GLN A 142 22.07 -7.67 -4.72
N PHE A 143 22.81 -8.74 -4.41
CA PHE A 143 22.48 -9.61 -3.28
C PHE A 143 22.87 -8.99 -1.95
N VAL A 144 21.98 -9.16 -0.97
CA VAL A 144 22.19 -8.84 0.45
C VAL A 144 21.95 -10.09 1.27
N ARG A 145 22.70 -10.23 2.36
CA ARG A 145 22.56 -11.37 3.27
C ARG A 145 21.39 -11.14 4.22
N GLN A 146 20.46 -12.09 4.28
CA GLN A 146 19.33 -12.07 5.20
C GLN A 146 19.25 -13.41 5.93
N GLY A 147 19.67 -13.41 7.19
CA GLY A 147 19.88 -14.65 7.95
C GLY A 147 20.94 -15.53 7.29
N ASN A 148 20.60 -16.80 7.05
CA ASN A 148 21.50 -17.74 6.39
C ASN A 148 21.49 -17.64 4.85
N ASN A 149 20.51 -16.95 4.29
CA ASN A 149 20.28 -16.87 2.84
C ASN A 149 20.78 -15.54 2.28
N GLU A 150 20.89 -15.49 0.95
CA GLU A 150 21.07 -14.24 0.20
C GLU A 150 19.85 -14.01 -0.69
N MET A 151 19.47 -12.75 -0.85
CA MET A 151 18.43 -12.34 -1.81
C MET A 151 18.74 -10.95 -2.34
N THR A 152 18.11 -10.56 -3.45
CA THR A 152 18.32 -9.21 -3.98
C THR A 152 17.87 -8.15 -2.98
N ARG A 153 18.55 -7.00 -2.96
CA ARG A 153 18.16 -5.83 -2.16
C ARG A 153 16.69 -5.48 -2.35
N ALA A 154 16.20 -5.54 -3.58
CA ALA A 154 14.79 -5.32 -3.91
C ALA A 154 13.87 -6.33 -3.24
N ALA A 155 14.20 -7.63 -3.27
CA ALA A 155 13.39 -8.66 -2.62
C ALA A 155 13.32 -8.45 -1.10
N ALA A 156 14.45 -8.11 -0.47
CA ALA A 156 14.51 -7.85 0.96
C ALA A 156 13.65 -6.63 1.36
N LEU A 157 13.78 -5.53 0.64
CA LEU A 157 12.99 -4.30 0.86
C LEU A 157 11.50 -4.50 0.55
N TYR A 158 11.18 -5.25 -0.50
CA TYR A 158 9.81 -5.60 -0.83
C TYR A 158 9.17 -6.46 0.28
N GLY A 159 9.92 -7.40 0.86
CA GLY A 159 9.47 -8.19 2.00
C GLY A 159 9.08 -7.34 3.21
N LEU A 160 9.81 -6.26 3.48
CA LEU A 160 9.44 -5.28 4.51
C LEU A 160 8.12 -4.58 4.19
N ILE A 161 7.93 -4.14 2.94
CA ILE A 161 6.67 -3.50 2.51
C ILE A 161 5.49 -4.48 2.64
N VAL A 162 5.68 -5.74 2.26
CA VAL A 162 4.65 -6.78 2.36
C VAL A 162 4.25 -7.00 3.82
N HIS A 163 5.23 -7.18 4.72
CA HIS A 163 4.98 -7.32 6.16
C HIS A 163 4.28 -6.09 6.74
N GLY A 164 4.74 -4.88 6.40
CA GLY A 164 4.08 -3.64 6.82
C GLY A 164 2.63 -3.54 6.37
N ASN A 165 2.31 -3.96 5.13
CA ASN A 165 0.94 -4.00 4.63
C ASN A 165 0.07 -5.05 5.33
N GLU A 166 0.60 -6.24 5.61
CA GLU A 166 -0.10 -7.27 6.40
C GLU A 166 -0.48 -6.73 7.78
N MET A 167 0.48 -6.09 8.44
CA MET A 167 0.27 -5.50 9.77
C MET A 167 -0.71 -4.32 9.73
N TYR A 168 -0.65 -3.47 8.71
CA TYR A 168 -1.62 -2.38 8.54
C TYR A 168 -3.03 -2.88 8.22
N GLY A 169 -3.15 -3.91 7.37
CA GLY A 169 -4.42 -4.57 7.10
C GLY A 169 -5.05 -5.13 8.38
N THR A 170 -4.23 -5.76 9.21
CA THR A 170 -4.64 -6.23 10.54
C THR A 170 -5.08 -5.08 11.44
N ALA A 171 -4.27 -4.02 11.58
CA ALA A 171 -4.62 -2.84 12.39
C ALA A 171 -5.91 -2.16 11.91
N SER A 172 -6.19 -2.18 10.61
CA SER A 172 -7.42 -1.62 10.04
C SER A 172 -8.68 -2.32 10.54
N VAL A 173 -8.61 -3.64 10.78
CA VAL A 173 -9.73 -4.40 11.37
C VAL A 173 -9.99 -3.95 12.81
N TYR A 174 -8.94 -3.69 13.59
CA TYR A 174 -9.06 -3.24 14.99
C TYR A 174 -9.68 -1.86 15.05
N LEU A 175 -9.22 -0.95 14.19
CA LEU A 175 -9.80 0.39 14.05
C LEU A 175 -11.29 0.32 13.75
N ARG A 176 -11.69 -0.49 12.77
CA ARG A 176 -13.10 -0.65 12.40
C ARG A 176 -13.93 -1.27 13.52
N ALA A 177 -13.38 -2.24 14.25
CA ALA A 177 -14.04 -2.82 15.43
C ALA A 177 -14.25 -1.80 16.56
N LYS A 178 -13.43 -0.75 16.63
CA LYS A 178 -13.58 0.40 17.53
C LYS A 178 -14.38 1.56 16.93
N GLY A 179 -14.97 1.39 15.73
CA GLY A 179 -15.72 2.44 15.05
C GLY A 179 -14.86 3.57 14.47
N VAL A 180 -13.54 3.37 14.35
CA VAL A 180 -12.58 4.35 13.81
C VAL A 180 -12.29 4.06 12.35
N VAL A 181 -12.25 5.10 11.51
CA VAL A 181 -11.92 4.98 10.09
C VAL A 181 -10.40 4.83 9.92
N PRO A 182 -9.91 3.79 9.22
CA PRO A 182 -8.48 3.59 8.97
C PRO A 182 -7.88 4.70 8.10
N PRO A 183 -6.62 5.13 8.37
CA PRO A 183 -5.94 6.24 7.68
C PRO A 183 -6.05 6.22 6.15
N SER A 184 -5.85 5.05 5.52
CA SER A 184 -5.91 4.88 4.06
C SER A 184 -7.29 5.17 3.44
N THR A 185 -8.34 5.30 4.26
CA THR A 185 -9.73 5.54 3.83
C THR A 185 -10.33 6.84 4.34
N GLU A 186 -9.65 7.60 5.21
CA GLU A 186 -10.21 8.82 5.83
C GLU A 186 -10.53 9.91 4.80
N GLY A 187 -9.66 10.09 3.79
CA GLY A 187 -9.90 11.04 2.70
C GLY A 187 -10.98 10.61 1.71
N ARG A 188 -11.33 9.32 1.68
CA ARG A 188 -12.35 8.78 0.74
C ARG A 188 -13.78 8.99 1.25
N GLY A 189 -13.97 9.13 2.57
CA GLY A 189 -15.28 9.41 3.19
C GLY A 189 -15.70 10.89 3.10
N ARG A 190 -14.74 11.82 2.99
CA ARG A 190 -15.04 13.27 2.90
C ARG A 190 -15.65 13.72 1.56
N GLY A 191 -15.66 12.85 0.55
CA GLY A 191 -16.26 13.11 -0.77
C GLY A 191 -17.49 12.26 -1.10
N ARG A 192 -17.93 11.39 -0.20
CA ARG A 192 -19.11 10.51 -0.39
C ARG A 192 -19.95 10.51 0.87
N GLY A 193 -20.67 11.61 1.08
CA GLY A 193 -21.97 11.50 1.71
C GLY A 193 -22.86 10.67 0.79
N GLY A 194 -23.49 9.63 1.33
CA GLY A 194 -24.46 8.80 0.61
C GLY A 194 -23.89 7.48 0.10
N LEU A 195 -23.98 6.46 0.94
CA LEU A 195 -24.74 5.24 0.60
C LEU A 195 -25.75 5.02 1.70
#